data_AF-A0A5N9GSX9-F1
#
_entry.id   AF-A0A5N9GSX9-F1
#
_cell.length_a   1.000
_cell.length_b   1.000
_cell.length_c   1.000
_cell.angle_alpha   90.00
_cell.angle_beta   90.00
_cell.angle_gamma   90.00
#
_symmetry.space_group_name_H-M   'P 1'
#
loop_
_entity.id
_entity.type
_entity.pdbx_description
1 polymer ?
#
loop_
_entity_poly.entity_id
_entity_poly.type
_entity_poly.pdbx_seq_one_letter_code
_entity_poly.pdbx_strand_id
1 'polypeptide(L)'
;MKSYLTHLECTACGLRHDASELHTVCTACAKVLYPRYDLAAVKAVVSPWDLASREQTMWRYFEVLPVLDATNVATLGEGGTPLLRANQLGEALGCTDLYIKDEGLNPTASFKARGMAAAVSKAKELGVTRMMVPSAGNAAGAMAAYAARAGIEAHLFMPKSTPQSNILESGIAGAEVELVDGHIGDAGRIARERAAEIPMFDMSTMKEPYRVEGKKTLGYEIAEALGWRLPDVIVYPTGGGTGLLGMWKAFAEMEEMGWLPDSHRPSMIAVQAEGCAPVVKAFLDGADHCEPWENAQTVAAGLRVPGPYADYLILQCLRESGGTALTVTDDEALACVPEMAAAEGIFPCPEGAATLAALKKLLADGTVDKDERIVLLNTGSGLKYLDLFTGP
;
A
#
# COMPACT_ATOMS: atom_id res chain seq x y z
N MET A 1 18.87 16.58 4.61
CA MET A 1 17.82 16.27 3.62
C MET A 1 16.64 17.19 3.91
N LYS A 2 15.93 17.67 2.88
CA LYS A 2 14.81 18.62 3.01
C LYS A 2 13.66 18.14 2.12
N SER A 3 12.45 18.12 2.65
CA SER A 3 11.24 17.87 1.84
C SER A 3 10.83 19.15 1.10
N TYR A 4 10.35 18.98 -0.13
CA TYR A 4 9.79 20.05 -0.96
C TYR A 4 8.26 20.08 -0.91
N LEU A 5 7.66 19.55 0.16
CA LEU A 5 6.23 19.63 0.39
C LEU A 5 5.75 21.08 0.39
N THR A 6 4.69 21.36 -0.36
CA THR A 6 4.13 22.70 -0.52
C THR A 6 2.76 22.83 0.12
N HIS A 7 1.85 21.90 -0.20
CA HIS A 7 0.46 21.92 0.26
C HIS A 7 -0.13 20.51 0.16
N LEU A 8 -1.32 20.34 0.72
CA LEU A 8 -2.19 19.22 0.40
C LEU A 8 -3.23 19.68 -0.63
N GLU A 9 -3.58 18.82 -1.57
CA GLU A 9 -4.55 19.12 -2.62
C GLU A 9 -5.62 18.04 -2.69
N CYS A 10 -6.88 18.44 -2.77
CA CYS A 10 -7.97 17.51 -2.99
C CYS A 10 -7.91 16.91 -4.39
N THR A 11 -7.84 15.59 -4.44
CA THR A 11 -7.80 14.81 -5.68
C THR A 11 -9.08 14.87 -6.51
N ALA A 12 -10.19 15.37 -5.96
CA ALA A 12 -11.47 15.49 -6.66
C ALA A 12 -11.81 16.94 -7.05
N CYS A 13 -11.69 17.90 -6.13
CA CYS A 13 -12.09 19.29 -6.37
C CYS A 13 -10.93 20.28 -6.53
N GLY A 14 -9.69 19.84 -6.35
CA GLY A 14 -8.49 20.69 -6.45
C GLY A 14 -8.32 21.70 -5.31
N LEU A 15 -9.19 21.70 -4.29
CA LEU A 15 -9.04 22.60 -3.15
C LEU A 15 -7.72 22.33 -2.43
N ARG A 16 -6.97 23.40 -2.17
CA ARG A 16 -5.69 23.37 -1.46
C ARG A 16 -5.89 23.55 0.04
N HIS A 17 -5.05 22.86 0.80
CA HIS A 17 -5.03 22.79 2.25
C HIS A 17 -3.59 23.00 2.74
N ASP A 18 -3.44 23.62 3.91
CA ASP A 18 -2.12 23.89 4.49
C ASP A 18 -1.45 22.60 4.96
N ALA A 19 -0.23 22.34 4.50
CA ALA A 19 0.51 21.14 4.87
C ALA A 19 1.11 21.20 6.30
N SER A 20 1.04 22.35 6.96
CA SER A 20 1.44 22.58 8.35
C SER A 20 0.28 22.40 9.34
N GLU A 21 -0.93 22.15 8.86
CA GLU A 21 -2.10 21.88 9.67
C GLU A 21 -2.51 20.40 9.65
N LEU A 22 -3.23 19.98 10.69
CA LEU A 22 -3.75 18.63 10.77
C LEU A 22 -5.01 18.50 9.92
N HIS A 23 -4.92 17.67 8.89
CA HIS A 23 -6.03 17.35 8.00
C HIS A 23 -6.26 15.85 7.90
N THR A 24 -7.53 15.47 7.77
CA THR A 24 -7.93 14.14 7.33
C THR A 24 -8.35 14.24 5.86
N VAL A 25 -9.58 14.66 5.62
CA VAL A 25 -10.20 14.72 4.29
C VAL A 25 -10.39 16.17 3.84
N CYS A 26 -10.65 16.36 2.55
CA CYS A 26 -10.96 17.69 2.03
C CYS A 26 -12.17 18.32 2.75
N THR A 27 -12.04 19.57 3.17
CA THR A 27 -13.09 20.29 3.92
C THR A 27 -14.29 20.66 3.06
N ALA A 28 -14.16 20.68 1.73
CA ALA A 28 -15.25 21.03 0.82
C ALA A 28 -16.08 19.81 0.36
N CYS A 29 -15.42 18.68 0.07
CA CYS A 29 -16.11 17.53 -0.53
C CYS A 29 -15.83 16.19 0.16
N ALA A 30 -15.08 16.19 1.27
CA ALA A 30 -14.71 14.99 2.02
C ALA A 30 -14.13 13.88 1.11
N LYS A 31 -13.23 14.26 0.20
CA LYS A 31 -12.44 13.34 -0.65
C LYS A 31 -10.97 13.39 -0.27
N VAL A 32 -10.18 12.49 -0.87
CA VAL A 32 -8.77 12.25 -0.55
C VAL A 32 -7.93 13.51 -0.82
N LEU A 33 -7.04 13.82 0.11
CA LEU A 33 -6.01 14.83 -0.01
C LEU A 33 -4.67 14.18 -0.39
N TYR A 34 -3.98 14.73 -1.38
CA TYR A 34 -2.61 14.35 -1.72
C TYR A 34 -1.61 15.43 -1.33
N PRO A 35 -0.51 15.05 -0.66
CA PRO A 35 0.67 15.89 -0.57
C PRO A 35 1.23 16.24 -1.96
N ARG A 36 1.49 17.54 -2.17
CA ARG A 36 2.06 18.10 -3.40
C ARG A 36 3.42 18.73 -3.12
N TYR A 37 4.34 18.59 -4.05
CA TYR A 37 5.73 18.98 -3.90
C TYR A 37 6.13 19.97 -4.98
N ASP A 38 7.12 20.82 -4.69
CA ASP A 38 7.80 21.63 -5.71
C ASP A 38 8.78 20.75 -6.49
N LEU A 39 8.25 20.00 -7.46
CA LEU A 39 9.03 19.03 -8.25
C LEU A 39 10.06 19.70 -9.15
N ALA A 40 9.83 20.94 -9.57
CA ALA A 40 10.81 21.74 -10.30
C ALA A 40 12.04 22.03 -9.42
N ALA A 41 11.82 22.38 -8.15
CA ALA A 41 12.90 22.58 -7.20
C ALA A 41 13.62 21.26 -6.87
N VAL A 42 12.90 20.14 -6.70
CA VAL A 42 13.52 18.82 -6.49
C VAL A 42 14.44 18.47 -7.68
N LYS A 43 13.94 18.58 -8.91
CA LYS A 43 14.69 18.32 -10.14
C LYS A 43 15.97 19.15 -10.23
N ALA A 44 15.96 20.37 -9.72
CA ALA A 44 17.12 21.27 -9.77
C ALA A 44 18.25 20.87 -8.80
N VAL A 45 17.94 20.08 -7.75
CA VAL A 45 18.90 19.78 -6.67
C VAL A 45 19.20 18.30 -6.49
N VAL A 46 18.37 17.41 -7.03
CA VAL A 46 18.53 15.95 -6.92
C VAL A 46 18.38 15.31 -8.28
N SER A 47 19.40 14.56 -8.67
CA SER A 47 19.32 13.62 -9.78
C SER A 47 19.03 12.20 -9.27
N PRO A 48 18.46 11.32 -10.11
CA PRO A 48 18.22 9.93 -9.74
C PRO A 48 19.51 9.18 -9.33
N TRP A 49 20.65 9.57 -9.91
CA TRP A 49 21.94 8.94 -9.66
C TRP A 49 22.54 9.29 -8.29
N ASP A 50 22.17 10.44 -7.71
CA ASP A 50 22.61 10.83 -6.37
C ASP A 50 22.08 9.88 -5.30
N LEU A 51 20.94 9.23 -5.58
CA LEU A 51 20.25 8.35 -4.65
C LEU A 51 21.07 7.09 -4.37
N ALA A 52 21.85 6.58 -5.32
CA ALA A 52 22.61 5.32 -5.21
C ALA A 52 23.58 5.28 -4.01
N SER A 53 24.04 6.44 -3.55
CA SER A 53 24.95 6.57 -2.40
C SER A 53 24.23 6.65 -1.04
N ARG A 54 22.90 6.81 -1.04
CA ARG A 54 22.07 6.93 0.16
C ARG A 54 21.78 5.56 0.75
N GLU A 55 21.45 5.54 2.04
CA GLU A 55 20.98 4.33 2.73
C GLU A 55 19.77 3.71 2.03
N GLN A 56 19.71 2.38 1.99
CA GLN A 56 18.65 1.60 1.32
C GLN A 56 17.39 1.53 2.19
N THR A 57 16.74 2.68 2.39
CA THR A 57 15.43 2.80 3.05
C THR A 57 14.50 3.66 2.19
N MET A 58 13.20 3.64 2.48
CA MET A 58 12.25 4.50 1.76
C MET A 58 12.57 6.00 1.90
N TRP A 59 13.26 6.39 2.98
CA TRP A 59 13.62 7.79 3.28
C TRP A 59 14.70 8.33 2.37
N ARG A 60 15.33 7.50 1.53
CA ARG A 60 16.27 7.97 0.52
C ARG A 60 15.61 8.90 -0.52
N TYR A 61 14.28 8.88 -0.65
CA TYR A 61 13.51 9.80 -1.49
C TYR A 61 12.94 11.00 -0.69
N PHE A 62 13.64 11.45 0.36
CA PHE A 62 13.16 12.42 1.35
C PHE A 62 12.54 13.70 0.74
N GLU A 63 13.09 14.18 -0.37
CA GLU A 63 12.68 15.39 -1.06
C GLU A 63 11.21 15.39 -1.49
N VAL A 64 10.65 14.20 -1.72
CA VAL A 64 9.26 13.97 -2.12
C VAL A 64 8.48 13.20 -1.05
N LEU A 65 8.86 13.29 0.22
CA LEU A 65 8.13 12.71 1.35
C LEU A 65 7.53 13.78 2.27
N PRO A 66 6.45 13.50 3.02
CA PRO A 66 5.59 14.56 3.57
C PRO A 66 6.11 15.18 4.88
N VAL A 67 7.36 14.91 5.28
CA VAL A 67 7.95 15.36 6.55
C VAL A 67 8.94 16.48 6.25
N LEU A 68 8.72 17.68 6.81
CA LEU A 68 9.57 18.86 6.58
C LEU A 68 10.86 18.81 7.40
N ASP A 69 10.78 18.39 8.66
CA ASP A 69 11.91 18.25 9.57
C ASP A 69 12.24 16.76 9.80
N ALA A 70 13.39 16.34 9.30
CA ALA A 70 13.88 14.96 9.40
C ALA A 70 13.99 14.44 10.85
N THR A 71 14.07 15.30 11.87
CA THR A 71 14.08 14.87 13.28
C THR A 71 12.76 14.23 13.73
N ASN A 72 11.66 14.47 12.98
CA ASN A 72 10.37 13.86 13.23
C ASN A 72 10.20 12.48 12.58
N VAL A 73 11.17 12.01 11.79
CA VAL A 73 11.12 10.70 11.16
C VAL A 73 11.12 9.58 12.20
N ALA A 74 10.01 8.86 12.28
CA ALA A 74 9.87 7.60 13.00
C ALA A 74 10.14 6.45 12.02
N THR A 75 11.39 6.02 11.92
CA THR A 75 11.79 4.91 11.04
C THR A 75 12.23 3.69 11.83
N LEU A 76 11.98 2.52 11.23
CA LEU A 76 12.49 1.20 11.62
C LEU A 76 13.37 0.59 10.50
N GLY A 77 13.76 1.39 9.49
CA GLY A 77 14.54 0.94 8.34
C GLY A 77 13.69 0.39 7.19
N GLU A 78 12.39 0.69 7.14
CA GLU A 78 11.48 0.25 6.09
C GLU A 78 11.84 0.77 4.68
N GLY A 79 11.41 0.01 3.67
CA GLY A 79 11.82 0.21 2.28
C GLY A 79 13.13 -0.49 1.95
N GLY A 80 13.68 -0.18 0.77
CA GLY A 80 14.87 -0.87 0.25
C GLY A 80 14.66 -2.38 0.04
N THR A 81 13.40 -2.80 -0.08
CA THR A 81 13.05 -4.21 -0.27
C THR A 81 13.48 -4.70 -1.65
N PRO A 82 13.81 -5.99 -1.82
CA PRO A 82 14.33 -6.47 -3.08
C PRO A 82 13.25 -6.52 -4.17
N LEU A 83 13.66 -6.21 -5.40
CA LEU A 83 12.96 -6.58 -6.62
C LEU A 83 13.65 -7.85 -7.16
N LEU A 84 13.07 -9.00 -6.85
CA LEU A 84 13.66 -10.31 -7.14
C LEU A 84 13.27 -10.76 -8.54
N ARG A 85 14.23 -11.18 -9.36
CA ARG A 85 13.93 -11.85 -10.63
C ARG A 85 13.43 -13.27 -10.34
N ALA A 86 12.23 -13.60 -10.79
CA ALA A 86 11.58 -14.89 -10.55
C ALA A 86 11.91 -15.86 -11.69
N ASN A 87 13.11 -16.44 -11.65
CA ASN A 87 13.64 -17.21 -12.79
C ASN A 87 12.90 -18.53 -13.00
N GLN A 88 12.63 -19.28 -11.94
CA GLN A 88 12.02 -20.60 -12.03
C GLN A 88 10.53 -20.49 -12.35
N LEU A 89 9.83 -19.54 -11.74
CA LEU A 89 8.43 -19.23 -12.09
C LEU A 89 8.33 -18.66 -13.51
N GLY A 90 9.26 -17.78 -13.89
CA GLY A 90 9.32 -17.23 -15.24
C GLY A 90 9.44 -18.34 -16.28
N GLU A 91 10.39 -19.27 -16.10
CA GLU A 91 10.55 -20.43 -16.98
C GLU A 91 9.29 -21.31 -17.04
N ALA A 92 8.68 -21.60 -15.88
CA ALA A 92 7.48 -22.43 -15.81
C ALA A 92 6.26 -21.80 -16.52
N LEU A 93 6.13 -20.46 -16.50
CA LEU A 93 5.06 -19.72 -17.18
C LEU A 93 5.41 -19.33 -18.62
N GLY A 94 6.68 -19.47 -19.00
CA GLY A 94 7.24 -18.99 -20.26
C GLY A 94 7.44 -17.48 -20.32
N CYS A 95 7.45 -16.78 -19.17
CA CYS A 95 7.74 -15.36 -19.09
C CYS A 95 9.25 -15.10 -19.11
N THR A 96 9.69 -14.13 -19.91
CA THR A 96 11.13 -13.84 -20.05
C THR A 96 11.66 -12.83 -19.02
N ASP A 97 10.79 -11.96 -18.51
CA ASP A 97 11.17 -10.85 -17.62
C ASP A 97 10.18 -10.66 -16.45
N LEU A 98 10.07 -11.71 -15.61
CA LEU A 98 9.21 -11.74 -14.43
C LEU A 98 9.96 -11.36 -13.14
N TYR A 99 9.38 -10.46 -12.35
CA TYR A 99 9.88 -10.03 -11.05
C TYR A 99 8.85 -10.13 -9.95
N ILE A 100 9.34 -10.28 -8.72
CA ILE A 100 8.56 -10.16 -7.48
C ILE A 100 9.15 -9.03 -6.66
N LYS A 101 8.35 -8.00 -6.39
CA LYS A 101 8.69 -6.96 -5.41
C LYS A 101 8.28 -7.46 -4.04
N ASP A 102 9.25 -7.89 -3.23
CA ASP A 102 8.98 -8.59 -1.97
C ASP A 102 8.97 -7.66 -0.76
N GLU A 103 7.76 -7.23 -0.37
CA GLU A 103 7.54 -6.38 0.80
C GLU A 103 7.40 -7.15 2.12
N GLY A 104 7.52 -8.48 2.10
CA GLY A 104 7.51 -9.33 3.29
C GLY A 104 8.69 -9.09 4.23
N LEU A 105 9.77 -8.46 3.73
CA LEU A 105 11.00 -8.18 4.47
C LEU A 105 11.00 -6.83 5.21
N ASN A 106 9.91 -6.08 5.17
CA ASN A 106 9.79 -4.86 5.98
C ASN A 106 9.80 -5.17 7.50
N PRO A 107 10.10 -4.18 8.36
CA PRO A 107 10.19 -4.38 9.81
C PRO A 107 8.95 -5.00 10.48
N THR A 108 7.77 -4.77 9.93
CA THR A 108 6.47 -5.30 10.44
C THR A 108 5.92 -6.41 9.52
N ALA A 109 6.82 -7.06 8.78
CA ALA A 109 6.59 -8.13 7.82
C ALA A 109 5.52 -7.82 6.74
N SER A 110 5.34 -6.53 6.40
CA SER A 110 4.47 -6.08 5.30
C SER A 110 4.75 -4.65 4.86
N PHE A 111 4.34 -4.32 3.63
CA PHE A 111 4.43 -2.96 3.06
C PHE A 111 3.68 -1.89 3.85
N LYS A 112 2.86 -2.27 4.85
CA LYS A 112 2.15 -1.32 5.71
C LYS A 112 3.14 -0.47 6.51
N ALA A 113 4.35 -1.00 6.76
CA ALA A 113 5.47 -0.29 7.36
C ALA A 113 5.74 1.06 6.67
N ARG A 114 5.86 1.07 5.33
CA ARG A 114 6.12 2.29 4.56
C ARG A 114 5.09 3.38 4.81
N GLY A 115 3.82 3.03 4.67
CA GLY A 115 2.72 3.97 4.86
C GLY A 115 2.67 4.51 6.29
N MET A 116 2.82 3.63 7.28
CA MET A 116 2.80 4.05 8.69
C MET A 116 4.02 4.88 9.06
N ALA A 117 5.21 4.58 8.53
CA ALA A 117 6.39 5.39 8.72
C ALA A 117 6.18 6.84 8.25
N ALA A 118 5.65 7.04 7.03
CA ALA A 118 5.39 8.38 6.51
C ALA A 118 4.32 9.11 7.33
N ALA A 119 3.19 8.44 7.59
CA ALA A 119 2.05 9.06 8.24
C ALA A 119 2.25 9.34 9.73
N VAL A 120 2.88 8.42 10.46
CA VAL A 120 3.21 8.62 11.88
C VAL A 120 4.28 9.70 12.04
N SER A 121 5.29 9.74 11.17
CA SER A 121 6.30 10.81 11.20
C SER A 121 5.68 12.19 10.96
N LYS A 122 4.75 12.29 10.00
CA LYS A 122 4.05 13.55 9.75
C LYS A 122 3.08 13.90 10.89
N ALA A 123 2.37 12.92 11.45
CA ALA A 123 1.52 13.14 12.62
C ALA A 123 2.35 13.67 13.81
N LYS A 124 3.54 13.08 14.05
CA LYS A 124 4.49 13.57 15.06
C LYS A 124 4.92 15.00 14.81
N GLU A 125 5.29 15.33 13.57
CA GLU A 125 5.65 16.71 13.17
C GLU A 125 4.53 17.71 13.43
N LEU A 126 3.27 17.29 13.25
CA LEU A 126 2.08 18.11 13.51
C LEU A 126 1.60 18.09 14.97
N GLY A 127 2.37 17.49 15.88
CA GLY A 127 2.10 17.49 17.32
C GLY A 127 1.01 16.49 17.76
N VAL A 128 0.70 15.47 16.96
CA VAL A 128 -0.24 14.41 17.35
C VAL A 128 0.36 13.57 18.47
N THR A 129 -0.38 13.42 19.57
CA THR A 129 0.01 12.61 20.74
C THR A 129 -0.80 11.33 20.90
N ARG A 130 -1.94 11.22 20.20
CA ARG A 130 -2.79 10.02 20.18
C ARG A 130 -3.33 9.73 18.78
N MET A 131 -3.30 8.47 18.38
CA MET A 131 -3.82 8.02 17.10
C MET A 131 -4.74 6.82 17.27
N MET A 132 -5.67 6.67 16.33
CA MET A 132 -6.53 5.50 16.25
C MET A 132 -6.52 4.87 14.85
N VAL A 133 -6.74 3.56 14.79
CA VAL A 133 -7.06 2.90 13.51
C VAL A 133 -8.09 1.78 13.71
N PRO A 134 -9.19 1.77 12.94
CA PRO A 134 -10.07 0.62 12.85
C PRO A 134 -9.50 -0.37 11.81
N SER A 135 -8.82 -1.42 12.26
CA SER A 135 -8.13 -2.36 11.36
C SER A 135 -8.01 -3.76 11.95
N ALA A 136 -8.42 -4.76 11.17
CA ALA A 136 -8.33 -6.18 11.48
C ALA A 136 -7.12 -6.89 10.82
N GLY A 137 -6.06 -6.16 10.46
CA GLY A 137 -4.95 -6.72 9.70
C GLY A 137 -3.65 -5.95 9.85
N ASN A 138 -2.70 -6.19 8.95
CA ASN A 138 -1.30 -5.72 9.03
C ASN A 138 -1.12 -4.21 9.27
N ALA A 139 -2.12 -3.38 8.97
CA ALA A 139 -2.05 -1.95 9.26
C ALA A 139 -2.08 -1.65 10.76
N ALA A 140 -2.77 -2.46 11.57
CA ALA A 140 -2.85 -2.27 13.02
C ALA A 140 -1.48 -2.54 13.69
N GLY A 141 -0.87 -3.70 13.39
CA GLY A 141 0.46 -4.05 13.88
C GLY A 141 1.52 -3.03 13.47
N ALA A 142 1.48 -2.58 12.21
CA ALA A 142 2.37 -1.50 11.76
C ALA A 142 2.10 -0.19 12.50
N MET A 143 0.85 0.22 12.69
CA MET A 143 0.53 1.45 13.43
C MET A 143 1.09 1.41 14.85
N ALA A 144 0.91 0.27 15.55
CA ALA A 144 1.45 0.08 16.90
C ALA A 144 2.97 0.22 16.95
N ALA A 145 3.69 -0.46 16.06
CA ALA A 145 5.15 -0.42 16.02
C ALA A 145 5.70 0.99 15.77
N TYR A 146 5.12 1.72 14.80
CA TYR A 146 5.58 3.07 14.47
C TYR A 146 5.13 4.11 15.52
N ALA A 147 3.96 3.95 16.12
CA ALA A 147 3.52 4.80 17.22
C ALA A 147 4.44 4.65 18.45
N ALA A 148 4.80 3.41 18.80
CA ALA A 148 5.79 3.14 19.85
C ALA A 148 7.14 3.77 19.54
N ARG A 149 7.63 3.65 18.29
CA ARG A 149 8.87 4.29 17.84
C ARG A 149 8.82 5.82 17.93
N ALA A 150 7.66 6.41 17.68
CA ALA A 150 7.43 7.86 17.71
C ALA A 150 7.14 8.41 19.12
N GLY A 151 6.81 7.56 20.10
CA GLY A 151 6.34 7.98 21.42
C GLY A 151 4.91 8.51 21.40
N ILE A 152 4.04 7.97 20.53
CA ILE A 152 2.64 8.37 20.36
C ILE A 152 1.74 7.26 20.88
N GLU A 153 0.66 7.60 21.59
CA GLU A 153 -0.33 6.64 22.08
C GLU A 153 -1.15 6.08 20.90
N ALA A 154 -1.31 4.76 20.85
CA ALA A 154 -1.99 4.05 19.77
C ALA A 154 -3.21 3.29 20.31
N HIS A 155 -4.40 3.61 19.77
CA HIS A 155 -5.64 2.90 20.07
C HIS A 155 -6.12 2.11 18.85
N LEU A 156 -6.28 0.81 18.99
CA LEU A 156 -6.63 -0.09 17.89
C LEU A 156 -7.96 -0.74 18.16
N PHE A 157 -8.87 -0.61 17.20
CA PHE A 157 -10.20 -1.19 17.27
C PHE A 157 -10.25 -2.36 16.30
N MET A 158 -10.36 -3.57 16.84
CA MET A 158 -10.24 -4.81 16.08
C MET A 158 -11.44 -5.72 16.33
N PRO A 159 -12.06 -6.33 15.30
CA PRO A 159 -12.97 -7.45 15.50
C PRO A 159 -12.31 -8.59 16.28
N LYS A 160 -13.07 -9.31 17.12
CA LYS A 160 -12.56 -10.52 17.81
C LYS A 160 -12.08 -11.62 16.85
N SER A 161 -12.54 -11.61 15.61
CA SER A 161 -12.10 -12.51 14.54
C SER A 161 -10.80 -12.08 13.84
N THR A 162 -10.14 -11.02 14.31
CA THR A 162 -8.85 -10.56 13.78
C THR A 162 -7.78 -11.64 13.97
N PRO A 163 -6.90 -11.90 12.97
CA PRO A 163 -5.82 -12.87 13.12
C PRO A 163 -4.97 -12.59 14.36
N GLN A 164 -4.65 -13.65 15.10
CA GLN A 164 -3.95 -13.56 16.38
C GLN A 164 -2.60 -12.84 16.27
N SER A 165 -1.89 -13.03 15.14
CA SER A 165 -0.62 -12.35 14.86
C SER A 165 -0.74 -10.83 14.97
N ASN A 166 -1.79 -10.23 14.39
CA ASN A 166 -2.01 -8.79 14.41
C ASN A 166 -2.41 -8.26 15.80
N ILE A 167 -3.22 -9.03 16.55
CA ILE A 167 -3.60 -8.68 17.93
C ILE A 167 -2.36 -8.68 18.83
N LEU A 168 -1.58 -9.76 18.78
CA LEU A 168 -0.39 -9.94 19.62
C LEU A 168 0.70 -8.91 19.30
N GLU A 169 1.06 -8.76 18.02
CA GLU A 169 2.06 -7.77 17.56
C GLU A 169 1.70 -6.38 18.09
N SER A 170 0.43 -6.00 18.00
CA SER A 170 -0.03 -4.69 18.41
C SER A 170 0.04 -4.48 19.93
N GLY A 171 -0.45 -5.44 20.71
CA GLY A 171 -0.41 -5.35 22.17
C GLY A 171 1.02 -5.39 22.72
N ILE A 172 1.88 -6.23 22.15
CA ILE A 172 3.31 -6.31 22.51
C ILE A 172 4.03 -4.99 22.22
N ALA A 173 3.69 -4.32 21.12
CA ALA A 173 4.22 -2.99 20.79
C ALA A 173 3.69 -1.87 21.71
N GLY A 174 2.75 -2.17 22.62
CA GLY A 174 2.24 -1.23 23.62
C GLY A 174 1.01 -0.44 23.20
N ALA A 175 0.32 -0.86 22.13
CA ALA A 175 -0.95 -0.23 21.75
C ALA A 175 -2.11 -0.70 22.65
N GLU A 176 -3.08 0.19 22.87
CA GLU A 176 -4.35 -0.15 23.49
C GLU A 176 -5.24 -0.86 22.48
N VAL A 177 -5.42 -2.17 22.64
CA VAL A 177 -6.23 -2.99 21.74
C VAL A 177 -7.62 -3.21 22.33
N GLU A 178 -8.64 -2.62 21.71
CA GLU A 178 -10.04 -2.88 22.02
C GLU A 178 -10.62 -3.91 21.04
N LEU A 179 -10.94 -5.10 21.56
CA LEU A 179 -11.56 -6.17 20.80
C LEU A 179 -13.08 -5.99 20.78
N VAL A 180 -13.63 -5.87 19.57
CA VAL A 180 -15.03 -5.55 19.30
C VAL A 180 -15.78 -6.80 18.85
N ASP A 181 -16.98 -6.99 19.40
CA ASP A 181 -17.97 -7.93 18.87
C ASP A 181 -18.56 -7.39 17.55
N GLY A 182 -18.46 -8.18 16.47
CA GLY A 182 -18.94 -7.78 15.15
C GLY A 182 -17.83 -7.75 14.09
N HIS A 183 -18.03 -6.94 13.05
CA HIS A 183 -17.13 -6.81 11.90
C HIS A 183 -16.37 -5.48 11.90
N ILE A 184 -15.51 -5.26 10.91
CA ILE A 184 -14.65 -4.05 10.84
C ILE A 184 -15.44 -2.72 10.85
N GLY A 185 -16.67 -2.72 10.32
CA GLY A 185 -17.57 -1.56 10.39
C GLY A 185 -17.97 -1.18 11.83
N ASP A 186 -18.17 -2.17 12.70
CA ASP A 186 -18.53 -1.95 14.12
C ASP A 186 -17.34 -1.40 14.89
N ALA A 187 -16.14 -1.96 14.63
CA ALA A 187 -14.90 -1.43 15.15
C ALA A 187 -14.70 0.04 14.73
N GLY A 188 -15.03 0.38 13.47
CA GLY A 188 -15.01 1.76 12.98
C GLY A 188 -16.03 2.68 13.67
N ARG A 189 -17.22 2.17 14.03
CA ARG A 189 -18.23 2.93 14.78
C ARG A 189 -17.75 3.22 16.20
N ILE A 190 -17.30 2.19 16.92
CA ILE A 190 -16.78 2.32 18.29
C ILE A 190 -15.56 3.24 18.34
N ALA A 191 -14.65 3.13 17.36
CA ALA A 191 -13.51 4.01 17.26
C ALA A 191 -13.92 5.49 17.18
N ARG A 192 -14.98 5.82 16.42
CA ARG A 192 -15.51 7.19 16.34
C ARG A 192 -16.18 7.64 17.62
N GLU A 193 -16.90 6.75 18.31
CA GLU A 193 -17.50 7.04 19.61
C GLU A 193 -16.41 7.36 20.64
N ARG A 194 -15.32 6.56 20.68
CA ARG A 194 -14.16 6.83 21.53
C ARG A 194 -13.42 8.11 21.16
N ALA A 195 -13.27 8.40 19.87
CA ALA A 195 -12.62 9.62 19.40
C ALA A 195 -13.38 10.91 19.81
N ALA A 196 -14.69 10.81 20.09
CA ALA A 196 -15.47 11.92 20.61
C ALA A 196 -15.21 12.17 22.11
N GLU A 197 -14.79 11.15 22.86
CA GLU A 197 -14.45 11.24 24.29
C GLU A 197 -12.97 11.60 24.50
N ILE A 198 -12.10 10.96 23.73
CA ILE A 198 -10.64 11.13 23.77
C ILE A 198 -10.19 11.52 22.37
N PRO A 199 -9.81 12.79 22.14
CA PRO A 199 -9.36 13.22 20.82
C PRO A 199 -8.17 12.38 20.33
N MET A 200 -8.36 11.72 19.20
CA MET A 200 -7.37 10.85 18.55
C MET A 200 -7.37 11.14 17.05
N PHE A 201 -6.19 11.14 16.44
CA PHE A 201 -6.07 11.31 14.99
C PHE A 201 -6.45 10.00 14.27
N ASP A 202 -7.39 10.07 13.32
CA ASP A 202 -7.87 8.92 12.55
C ASP A 202 -6.89 8.53 11.44
N MET A 203 -6.19 7.41 11.62
CA MET A 203 -5.22 6.85 10.68
C MET A 203 -5.86 5.89 9.65
N SER A 204 -7.18 5.94 9.50
CA SER A 204 -7.93 5.17 8.51
C SER A 204 -7.37 5.38 7.10
N THR A 205 -7.23 4.27 6.38
CA THR A 205 -6.60 4.22 5.05
C THR A 205 -7.22 5.25 4.09
N MET A 206 -6.38 6.12 3.49
CA MET A 206 -6.77 7.17 2.55
C MET A 206 -7.66 8.29 3.12
N LYS A 207 -8.05 8.22 4.40
CA LYS A 207 -8.63 9.37 5.10
C LYS A 207 -7.54 10.25 5.71
N GLU A 208 -6.43 9.68 6.14
CA GLU A 208 -5.23 10.46 6.37
C GLU A 208 -4.47 10.67 5.04
N PRO A 209 -3.79 11.81 4.81
CA PRO A 209 -3.17 12.11 3.51
C PRO A 209 -1.81 11.43 3.24
N TYR A 210 -1.21 10.75 4.20
CA TYR A 210 0.24 10.54 4.24
C TYR A 210 0.68 9.09 4.01
N ARG A 211 -0.15 8.06 4.28
CA ARG A 211 0.25 6.66 4.05
C ARG A 211 0.49 6.35 2.58
N VAL A 212 -0.18 7.07 1.67
CA VAL A 212 0.06 6.96 0.23
C VAL A 212 1.46 7.42 -0.14
N GLU A 213 2.02 8.42 0.55
CA GLU A 213 3.37 8.91 0.32
C GLU A 213 4.45 7.92 0.79
N GLY A 214 4.21 7.20 1.87
CA GLY A 214 5.09 6.09 2.23
C GLY A 214 5.07 5.02 1.14
N LYS A 215 3.88 4.67 0.64
CA LYS A 215 3.73 3.59 -0.35
C LYS A 215 4.16 3.99 -1.76
N LYS A 216 4.15 5.27 -2.14
CA LYS A 216 4.63 5.70 -3.46
C LYS A 216 6.12 5.36 -3.67
N THR A 217 6.89 5.25 -2.59
CA THR A 217 8.29 4.80 -2.64
C THR A 217 8.47 3.42 -3.27
N LEU A 218 7.43 2.58 -3.31
CA LEU A 218 7.42 1.35 -4.11
C LEU A 218 7.72 1.64 -5.59
N GLY A 219 7.11 2.67 -6.15
CA GLY A 219 7.27 3.04 -7.55
C GLY A 219 8.67 3.59 -7.84
N TYR A 220 9.20 4.42 -6.93
CA TYR A 220 10.58 4.90 -6.99
C TYR A 220 11.59 3.74 -6.92
N GLU A 221 11.41 2.80 -6.00
CA GLU A 221 12.30 1.64 -5.86
C GLU A 221 12.23 0.68 -7.05
N ILE A 222 11.04 0.46 -7.62
CA ILE A 222 10.88 -0.35 -8.83
C ILE A 222 11.61 0.31 -10.01
N ALA A 223 11.39 1.62 -10.22
CA ALA A 223 12.07 2.35 -11.28
C ALA A 223 13.59 2.30 -11.10
N GLU A 224 14.09 2.59 -9.89
CA GLU A 224 15.51 2.57 -9.59
C GLU A 224 16.14 1.19 -9.82
N ALA A 225 15.51 0.11 -9.34
CA ALA A 225 16.00 -1.25 -9.51
C ALA A 225 16.05 -1.68 -10.99
N LEU A 226 15.20 -1.09 -11.83
CA LEU A 226 15.15 -1.33 -13.28
C LEU A 226 15.95 -0.28 -14.09
N GLY A 227 16.82 0.50 -13.43
CA GLY A 227 17.67 1.49 -14.09
C GLY A 227 16.91 2.72 -14.58
N TRP A 228 15.97 3.20 -13.78
CA TRP A 228 15.07 4.33 -14.07
C TRP A 228 14.14 4.10 -15.27
N ARG A 229 13.82 2.83 -15.52
CA ARG A 229 12.78 2.38 -16.46
C ARG A 229 11.63 1.77 -15.68
N LEU A 230 10.42 1.90 -16.21
CA LEU A 230 9.25 1.27 -15.62
C LEU A 230 9.04 -0.13 -16.23
N PRO A 231 8.37 -1.06 -15.52
CA PRO A 231 7.89 -2.29 -16.11
C PRO A 231 6.74 -2.03 -17.08
N ASP A 232 6.38 -3.02 -17.89
CA ASP A 232 5.22 -2.96 -18.78
C ASP A 232 3.94 -3.24 -17.98
N VAL A 233 3.99 -4.17 -17.02
CA VAL A 233 2.83 -4.62 -16.23
C VAL A 233 3.16 -4.67 -14.74
N ILE A 234 2.25 -4.14 -13.92
CA ILE A 234 2.26 -4.32 -12.46
C ILE A 234 0.99 -5.04 -12.02
N VAL A 235 1.15 -6.22 -11.43
CA VAL A 235 0.04 -6.98 -10.83
C VAL A 235 0.02 -6.72 -9.33
N TYR A 236 -1.03 -6.04 -8.86
CA TYR A 236 -1.12 -5.55 -7.49
C TYR A 236 -2.36 -6.09 -6.75
N PRO A 237 -2.19 -6.68 -5.55
CA PRO A 237 -3.31 -7.14 -4.75
C PRO A 237 -4.03 -5.96 -4.10
N THR A 238 -5.31 -5.81 -4.40
CA THR A 238 -6.08 -4.60 -4.19
C THR A 238 -7.16 -4.78 -3.13
N GLY A 239 -6.82 -4.45 -1.88
CA GLY A 239 -7.80 -4.07 -0.87
C GLY A 239 -8.20 -2.61 -1.04
N GLY A 240 -7.62 -1.73 -0.22
CA GLY A 240 -7.86 -0.28 -0.29
C GLY A 240 -7.04 0.48 -1.36
N GLY A 241 -6.32 -0.19 -2.25
CA GLY A 241 -5.61 0.40 -3.41
C GLY A 241 -4.46 1.38 -3.13
N THR A 242 -4.11 1.68 -1.87
CA THR A 242 -3.11 2.73 -1.55
C THR A 242 -1.74 2.51 -2.21
N GLY A 243 -1.28 1.27 -2.37
CA GLY A 243 0.01 0.97 -3.01
C GLY A 243 -0.03 1.22 -4.51
N LEU A 244 -1.07 0.73 -5.19
CA LEU A 244 -1.37 1.02 -6.59
C LEU A 244 -1.43 2.53 -6.86
N LEU A 245 -2.18 3.28 -6.04
CA LEU A 245 -2.27 4.72 -6.17
C LEU A 245 -0.96 5.45 -5.86
N GLY A 246 -0.22 4.98 -4.85
CA GLY A 246 1.10 5.49 -4.53
C GLY A 246 2.05 5.34 -5.71
N MET A 247 2.16 4.14 -6.28
CA MET A 247 3.01 3.90 -7.45
C MET A 247 2.62 4.77 -8.64
N TRP A 248 1.31 4.87 -8.95
CA TRP A 248 0.81 5.75 -10.02
C TRP A 248 1.22 7.21 -9.81
N LYS A 249 1.09 7.71 -8.58
CA LYS A 249 1.55 9.05 -8.20
C LYS A 249 3.06 9.20 -8.34
N ALA A 250 3.86 8.23 -7.89
CA ALA A 250 5.32 8.28 -8.03
C ALA A 250 5.76 8.32 -9.49
N PHE A 251 5.11 7.55 -10.38
CA PHE A 251 5.40 7.58 -11.81
C PHE A 251 5.16 8.98 -12.37
N ALA A 252 4.00 9.59 -12.07
CA ALA A 252 3.70 10.97 -12.48
C ALA A 252 4.73 11.99 -11.97
N GLU A 253 5.16 11.87 -10.71
CA GLU A 253 6.18 12.77 -10.14
C GLU A 253 7.54 12.59 -10.83
N MET A 254 7.97 11.36 -11.10
CA MET A 254 9.24 11.08 -11.79
C MET A 254 9.21 11.57 -13.24
N GLU A 255 8.08 11.47 -13.93
CA GLU A 255 7.90 12.04 -15.28
C GLU A 255 8.05 13.56 -15.27
N GLU A 256 7.38 14.25 -14.34
CA GLU A 256 7.46 15.70 -14.22
C GLU A 256 8.88 16.18 -13.89
N MET A 257 9.58 15.43 -13.01
CA MET A 257 10.99 15.67 -12.72
C MET A 257 11.92 15.29 -13.88
N GLY A 258 11.45 14.57 -14.90
CA GLY A 258 12.26 14.09 -16.03
C GLY A 258 13.27 13.02 -15.61
N TRP A 259 12.94 12.22 -14.60
CA TRP A 259 13.78 11.15 -14.08
C TRP A 259 13.64 9.85 -14.88
N LEU A 260 12.58 9.72 -15.67
CA LEU A 260 12.35 8.58 -16.56
C LEU A 260 12.80 8.96 -17.98
N PRO A 261 13.86 8.33 -18.54
CA PRO A 261 14.34 8.64 -19.88
C PRO A 261 13.31 8.34 -20.97
N ASP A 262 12.60 7.22 -20.82
CA ASP A 262 11.55 6.75 -21.72
C ASP A 262 10.28 6.53 -20.89
N SER A 263 9.40 7.53 -20.88
CA SER A 263 8.21 7.55 -20.04
C SER A 263 7.08 6.72 -20.65
N HIS A 264 6.96 5.47 -20.21
CA HIS A 264 5.79 4.62 -20.44
C HIS A 264 5.33 4.06 -19.10
N ARG A 265 4.16 4.48 -18.62
CA ARG A 265 3.61 3.97 -17.36
C ARG A 265 3.12 2.53 -17.55
N PRO A 266 3.29 1.65 -16.54
CA PRO A 266 2.83 0.28 -16.61
C PRO A 266 1.31 0.20 -16.68
N SER A 267 0.81 -0.84 -17.35
CA SER A 267 -0.54 -1.34 -17.17
C SER A 267 -0.72 -1.78 -15.72
N MET A 268 -1.63 -1.12 -15.00
CA MET A 268 -1.89 -1.40 -13.59
C MET A 268 -3.01 -2.44 -13.48
N ILE A 269 -2.72 -3.58 -12.84
CA ILE A 269 -3.68 -4.67 -12.69
C ILE A 269 -4.10 -4.79 -11.22
N ALA A 270 -5.40 -4.65 -10.97
CA ALA A 270 -5.98 -4.83 -9.64
C ALA A 270 -6.50 -6.27 -9.45
N VAL A 271 -5.95 -6.97 -8.46
CA VAL A 271 -6.40 -8.32 -8.09
C VAL A 271 -7.20 -8.26 -6.79
N GLN A 272 -8.43 -8.77 -6.80
CA GLN A 272 -9.26 -8.90 -5.59
C GLN A 272 -9.64 -10.35 -5.32
N ALA A 273 -9.95 -10.66 -4.06
CA ALA A 273 -10.54 -11.96 -3.72
C ALA A 273 -12.00 -12.00 -4.20
N GLU A 274 -12.45 -13.12 -4.74
CA GLU A 274 -13.82 -13.29 -5.25
C GLU A 274 -14.88 -12.93 -4.20
N GLY A 275 -14.65 -13.31 -2.94
CA GLY A 275 -15.56 -13.01 -1.83
C GLY A 275 -15.54 -11.55 -1.34
N CYS A 276 -14.73 -10.67 -1.93
CA CYS A 276 -14.70 -9.23 -1.67
C CYS A 276 -14.08 -8.45 -2.85
N ALA A 277 -14.87 -8.22 -3.90
CA ALA A 277 -14.39 -7.68 -5.18
C ALA A 277 -15.10 -6.38 -5.67
N PRO A 278 -15.28 -5.35 -4.81
CA PRO A 278 -16.02 -4.15 -5.20
C PRO A 278 -15.39 -3.36 -6.35
N VAL A 279 -14.04 -3.31 -6.42
CA VAL A 279 -13.32 -2.60 -7.50
C VAL A 279 -13.45 -3.36 -8.81
N VAL A 280 -13.32 -4.68 -8.80
CA VAL A 280 -13.48 -5.50 -10.01
C VAL A 280 -14.88 -5.31 -10.58
N LYS A 281 -15.92 -5.44 -9.74
CA LYS A 281 -17.32 -5.21 -10.15
C LYS A 281 -17.49 -3.82 -10.77
N ALA A 282 -17.11 -2.76 -10.04
CA ALA A 282 -17.28 -1.39 -10.51
C ALA A 282 -16.50 -1.10 -11.81
N PHE A 283 -15.29 -1.66 -11.96
CA PHE A 283 -14.49 -1.50 -13.17
C PHE A 283 -15.17 -2.14 -14.38
N LEU A 284 -15.63 -3.39 -14.26
CA LEU A 284 -16.31 -4.12 -15.33
C LEU A 284 -17.67 -3.50 -15.70
N ASP A 285 -18.39 -2.97 -14.71
CA ASP A 285 -19.66 -2.27 -14.92
C ASP A 285 -19.47 -0.86 -15.51
N GLY A 286 -18.23 -0.37 -15.63
CA GLY A 286 -17.93 1.00 -16.09
C GLY A 286 -18.35 2.09 -15.09
N ALA A 287 -18.55 1.75 -13.82
CA ALA A 287 -19.00 2.67 -12.78
C ALA A 287 -17.87 3.55 -12.25
N ASP A 288 -18.16 4.78 -11.82
CA ASP A 288 -17.13 5.69 -11.27
C ASP A 288 -16.86 5.50 -9.77
N HIS A 289 -17.70 4.69 -9.11
CA HIS A 289 -17.61 4.38 -7.69
C HIS A 289 -17.93 2.91 -7.42
N CYS A 290 -17.38 2.40 -6.33
CA CYS A 290 -17.68 1.08 -5.81
C CYS A 290 -18.96 1.09 -5.00
N GLU A 291 -19.85 0.15 -5.27
CA GLU A 291 -20.87 -0.24 -4.30
C GLU A 291 -20.20 -1.05 -3.17
N PRO A 292 -20.50 -0.77 -1.88
CA PRO A 292 -19.99 -1.56 -0.78
C PRO A 292 -20.33 -3.04 -0.93
N TRP A 293 -19.31 -3.90 -0.83
CA TRP A 293 -19.49 -5.34 -0.92
C TRP A 293 -20.17 -5.92 0.33
N GLU A 294 -21.31 -6.57 0.14
CA GLU A 294 -22.04 -7.20 1.24
C GLU A 294 -21.38 -8.51 1.66
N ASN A 295 -21.38 -8.80 2.97
CA ASN A 295 -20.89 -10.06 3.54
C ASN A 295 -19.47 -10.45 3.08
N ALA A 296 -18.56 -9.48 2.97
CA ALA A 296 -17.20 -9.69 2.50
C ALA A 296 -16.45 -10.79 3.26
N GLN A 297 -15.95 -11.79 2.53
CA GLN A 297 -15.22 -12.94 3.07
C GLN A 297 -13.99 -13.25 2.22
N THR A 298 -12.87 -13.51 2.89
CA THR A 298 -11.63 -14.05 2.30
C THR A 298 -10.65 -14.34 3.44
N VAL A 299 -9.81 -15.36 3.28
CA VAL A 299 -8.65 -15.64 4.14
C VAL A 299 -7.57 -14.56 4.04
N ALA A 300 -7.50 -13.87 2.90
CA ALA A 300 -6.54 -12.81 2.63
C ALA A 300 -7.02 -11.49 3.26
N ALA A 301 -6.79 -11.32 4.56
CA ALA A 301 -7.33 -10.21 5.35
C ALA A 301 -7.04 -8.80 4.76
N GLY A 302 -5.92 -8.62 4.08
CA GLY A 302 -5.55 -7.38 3.40
C GLY A 302 -6.41 -7.04 2.16
N LEU A 303 -7.08 -8.03 1.56
CA LEU A 303 -8.01 -7.88 0.44
C LEU A 303 -9.46 -7.68 0.89
N ARG A 304 -9.79 -7.96 2.16
CA ARG A 304 -11.15 -7.84 2.70
C ARG A 304 -11.54 -6.36 2.97
N VAL A 305 -11.66 -5.56 1.91
CA VAL A 305 -12.04 -4.14 1.96
C VAL A 305 -13.32 -3.93 1.14
N PRO A 306 -14.51 -3.98 1.76
CA PRO A 306 -15.78 -3.96 1.02
C PRO A 306 -16.10 -2.61 0.36
N GLY A 307 -15.55 -1.50 0.87
CA GLY A 307 -15.76 -0.17 0.29
C GLY A 307 -14.49 0.67 0.40
N PRO A 308 -13.57 0.59 -0.58
CA PRO A 308 -12.37 1.42 -0.60
C PRO A 308 -12.73 2.91 -0.65
N TYR A 309 -12.21 3.71 0.28
CA TYR A 309 -12.51 5.15 0.35
C TYR A 309 -12.02 5.94 -0.88
N ALA A 310 -10.97 5.44 -1.54
CA ALA A 310 -10.37 6.03 -2.73
C ALA A 310 -10.73 5.25 -4.01
N ASP A 311 -11.91 4.62 -4.05
CA ASP A 311 -12.41 3.82 -5.17
C ASP A 311 -12.30 4.52 -6.54
N TYR A 312 -12.77 5.76 -6.64
CA TYR A 312 -12.73 6.56 -7.87
C TYR A 312 -11.31 6.75 -8.40
N LEU A 313 -10.31 6.93 -7.52
CA LEU A 313 -8.91 7.02 -7.92
C LEU A 313 -8.37 5.68 -8.41
N ILE A 314 -8.78 4.57 -7.78
CA ILE A 314 -8.37 3.24 -8.21
C ILE A 314 -8.91 2.98 -9.61
N LEU A 315 -10.21 3.21 -9.82
CA LEU A 315 -10.89 3.02 -11.11
C LEU A 315 -10.28 3.92 -12.19
N GLN A 316 -10.01 5.18 -11.87
CA GLN A 316 -9.31 6.10 -12.77
C GLN A 316 -7.92 5.60 -13.15
N CYS A 317 -7.10 5.16 -12.17
CA CYS A 317 -5.77 4.62 -12.42
C CYS A 317 -5.80 3.39 -13.34
N LEU A 318 -6.73 2.46 -13.12
CA LEU A 318 -6.89 1.29 -13.98
C LEU A 318 -7.23 1.68 -15.44
N ARG A 319 -8.13 2.66 -15.62
CA ARG A 319 -8.51 3.16 -16.96
C ARG A 319 -7.38 3.91 -17.64
N GLU A 320 -6.72 4.83 -16.93
CA GLU A 320 -5.63 5.66 -17.46
C GLU A 320 -4.38 4.83 -17.80
N SER A 321 -4.12 3.77 -17.05
CA SER A 321 -3.00 2.86 -17.32
C SER A 321 -3.26 1.89 -18.47
N GLY A 322 -4.50 1.80 -18.99
CA GLY A 322 -4.88 0.73 -19.92
C GLY A 322 -4.88 -0.66 -19.28
N GLY A 323 -4.84 -0.73 -17.95
CA GLY A 323 -4.84 -1.98 -17.20
C GLY A 323 -6.24 -2.57 -17.00
N THR A 324 -6.34 -3.53 -16.08
CA THR A 324 -7.58 -4.28 -15.84
C THR A 324 -7.77 -4.66 -14.37
N ALA A 325 -8.92 -5.22 -14.03
CA ALA A 325 -9.21 -5.76 -12.71
C ALA A 325 -9.81 -7.16 -12.84
N LEU A 326 -9.40 -8.08 -11.96
CA LEU A 326 -9.89 -9.45 -11.95
C LEU A 326 -9.94 -10.04 -10.54
N THR A 327 -10.72 -11.11 -10.39
CA THR A 327 -10.83 -11.86 -9.15
C THR A 327 -10.01 -13.15 -9.18
N VAL A 328 -9.58 -13.56 -7.99
CA VAL A 328 -9.09 -14.91 -7.70
C VAL A 328 -9.83 -15.48 -6.50
N THR A 329 -10.00 -16.80 -6.46
CA THR A 329 -10.55 -17.48 -5.29
C THR A 329 -9.48 -17.60 -4.20
N ASP A 330 -9.90 -17.81 -2.95
CA ASP A 330 -8.95 -18.07 -1.86
C ASP A 330 -8.13 -19.33 -2.13
N ASP A 331 -8.73 -20.37 -2.70
CA ASP A 331 -8.05 -21.62 -3.06
C ASP A 331 -6.98 -21.41 -4.14
N GLU A 332 -7.29 -20.62 -5.18
CA GLU A 332 -6.32 -20.26 -6.22
C GLU A 332 -5.12 -19.49 -5.64
N ALA A 333 -5.39 -18.51 -4.76
CA ALA A 333 -4.35 -17.73 -4.11
C ALA A 333 -3.50 -18.60 -3.17
N LEU A 334 -4.12 -19.44 -2.34
CA LEU A 334 -3.42 -20.33 -1.41
C LEU A 334 -2.59 -21.40 -2.14
N ALA A 335 -3.07 -21.93 -3.28
CA ALA A 335 -2.32 -22.87 -4.09
C ALA A 335 -1.02 -22.26 -4.67
N CYS A 336 -1.00 -20.94 -4.90
CA CYS A 336 0.17 -20.23 -5.39
C CYS A 336 1.24 -19.97 -4.30
N VAL A 337 0.89 -20.06 -3.02
CA VAL A 337 1.86 -19.87 -1.92
C VAL A 337 2.98 -20.91 -1.94
N PRO A 338 2.71 -22.24 -1.90
CA PRO A 338 3.78 -23.25 -1.95
C PRO A 338 4.51 -23.23 -3.30
N GLU A 339 3.85 -22.81 -4.38
CA GLU A 339 4.47 -22.67 -5.69
C GLU A 339 5.54 -21.58 -5.70
N MET A 340 5.23 -20.38 -5.20
CA MET A 340 6.22 -19.30 -5.07
C MET A 340 7.35 -19.69 -4.11
N ALA A 341 7.04 -20.39 -3.03
CA ALA A 341 8.02 -20.84 -2.05
C ALA A 341 8.97 -21.90 -2.62
N ALA A 342 8.45 -22.91 -3.32
CA ALA A 342 9.26 -23.97 -3.89
C ALA A 342 10.10 -23.50 -5.08
N ALA A 343 9.58 -22.58 -5.89
CA ALA A 343 10.27 -22.08 -7.08
C ALA A 343 11.32 -21.02 -6.77
N GLU A 344 11.02 -20.07 -5.88
CA GLU A 344 11.85 -18.87 -5.66
C GLU A 344 12.39 -18.74 -4.22
N GLY A 345 12.00 -19.63 -3.30
CA GLY A 345 12.37 -19.51 -1.89
C GLY A 345 11.67 -18.36 -1.14
N ILE A 346 10.62 -17.78 -1.74
CA ILE A 346 9.85 -16.68 -1.17
C ILE A 346 8.64 -17.28 -0.45
N PHE A 347 8.41 -16.96 0.83
CA PHE A 347 7.18 -17.32 1.51
C PHE A 347 6.19 -16.14 1.50
N PRO A 348 5.37 -15.99 0.44
CA PRO A 348 4.50 -14.83 0.27
C PRO A 348 3.31 -14.88 1.23
N CYS A 349 2.70 -13.72 1.47
CA CYS A 349 1.36 -13.68 2.03
C CYS A 349 0.30 -14.12 0.99
N PRO A 350 -0.92 -14.52 1.39
CA PRO A 350 -1.98 -14.89 0.46
C PRO A 350 -2.31 -13.77 -0.55
N GLU A 351 -2.21 -12.50 -0.14
CA GLU A 351 -2.39 -11.35 -1.04
C GLU A 351 -1.30 -11.30 -2.12
N GLY A 352 -0.05 -11.61 -1.78
CA GLY A 352 1.03 -11.70 -2.75
C GLY A 352 0.82 -12.85 -3.72
N ALA A 353 0.46 -14.02 -3.21
CA ALA A 353 0.20 -15.21 -4.02
C ALA A 353 -1.01 -15.04 -4.96
N ALA A 354 -2.01 -14.24 -4.58
CA ALA A 354 -3.11 -13.86 -5.46
C ALA A 354 -2.63 -13.19 -6.77
N THR A 355 -1.50 -12.48 -6.75
CA THR A 355 -0.94 -11.86 -7.97
C THR A 355 -0.41 -12.91 -8.96
N LEU A 356 0.16 -14.02 -8.47
CA LEU A 356 0.58 -15.13 -9.33
C LEU A 356 -0.63 -15.85 -9.93
N ALA A 357 -1.66 -16.11 -9.12
CA ALA A 357 -2.91 -16.69 -9.59
C ALA A 357 -3.56 -15.84 -10.70
N ALA A 358 -3.58 -14.52 -10.51
CA ALA A 358 -4.08 -13.57 -11.51
C ALA A 358 -3.22 -13.57 -12.79
N LEU A 359 -1.89 -13.53 -12.66
CA LEU A 359 -0.99 -13.56 -13.81
C LEU A 359 -1.23 -14.79 -14.68
N LYS A 360 -1.43 -15.97 -14.08
CA LYS A 360 -1.73 -17.20 -14.84
C LYS A 360 -3.00 -17.06 -15.70
N LYS A 361 -4.04 -16.40 -15.19
CA LYS A 361 -5.27 -16.15 -15.95
C LYS A 361 -5.03 -15.19 -17.11
N LEU A 362 -4.30 -14.10 -16.84
CA LEU A 362 -3.99 -13.06 -17.82
C LEU A 362 -3.05 -13.53 -18.95
N LEU A 363 -2.13 -14.45 -18.65
CA LEU A 363 -1.32 -15.12 -19.67
C LEU A 363 -2.15 -16.10 -20.50
N ALA A 364 -3.14 -16.75 -19.88
CA ALA A 364 -3.99 -17.73 -20.57
C ALA A 364 -5.01 -17.07 -21.52
N ASP A 365 -5.52 -15.89 -21.16
CA ASP A 365 -6.45 -15.13 -22.00
C ASP A 365 -5.77 -14.15 -22.98
N GLY A 366 -4.45 -13.97 -22.85
CA GLY A 366 -3.65 -13.11 -23.72
C GLY A 366 -3.72 -11.62 -23.39
N THR A 367 -4.27 -11.26 -22.23
CA THR A 367 -4.26 -9.87 -21.73
C THR A 367 -2.86 -9.38 -21.39
N VAL A 368 -1.98 -10.29 -20.93
CA VAL A 368 -0.56 -10.03 -20.65
C VAL A 368 0.29 -10.89 -21.59
N ASP A 369 1.27 -10.29 -22.23
CA ASP A 369 2.24 -10.99 -23.08
C ASP A 369 3.38 -11.57 -22.24
N LYS A 370 3.94 -12.71 -22.67
CA LYS A 370 5.05 -13.37 -22.00
C LYS A 370 6.38 -12.63 -22.15
N ASP A 371 6.48 -11.77 -23.15
CA ASP A 371 7.66 -10.94 -23.41
C ASP A 371 7.62 -9.58 -22.68
N GLU A 372 6.50 -9.26 -22.02
CA GLU A 372 6.39 -8.07 -21.17
C GLU A 372 7.23 -8.21 -19.89
N ARG A 373 7.77 -7.08 -19.43
CA ARG A 373 8.34 -6.95 -18.09
C ARG A 373 7.24 -6.86 -17.06
N ILE A 374 7.08 -7.93 -16.29
CA ILE A 374 5.97 -8.12 -15.34
C ILE A 374 6.51 -8.04 -13.91
N VAL A 375 5.84 -7.25 -13.07
CA VAL A 375 6.15 -7.20 -11.62
C VAL A 375 4.94 -7.65 -10.81
N LEU A 376 5.13 -8.71 -10.03
CA LEU A 376 4.20 -9.20 -9.02
C LEU A 376 4.50 -8.56 -7.67
N LEU A 377 3.47 -8.04 -6.98
CA LEU A 377 3.63 -7.37 -5.70
C LEU A 377 3.29 -8.32 -4.54
N ASN A 378 4.32 -8.89 -3.90
CA ASN A 378 4.14 -9.57 -2.62
C ASN A 378 4.09 -8.55 -1.49
N THR A 379 2.91 -8.31 -0.92
CA THR A 379 2.71 -7.19 0.03
C THR A 379 3.06 -7.51 1.49
N GLY A 380 3.41 -8.76 1.80
CA GLY A 380 3.75 -9.19 3.14
C GLY A 380 4.31 -10.60 3.21
N SER A 381 4.74 -11.00 4.41
CA SER A 381 5.29 -12.33 4.66
C SER A 381 4.18 -13.34 4.95
N GLY A 382 4.33 -14.57 4.45
CA GLY A 382 3.52 -15.72 4.85
C GLY A 382 3.59 -16.02 6.35
N LEU A 383 4.65 -15.57 7.05
CA LEU A 383 4.79 -15.69 8.51
C LEU A 383 3.69 -14.96 9.30
N LYS A 384 2.97 -14.01 8.69
CA LYS A 384 1.83 -13.35 9.35
C LYS A 384 0.53 -14.18 9.29
N TYR A 385 0.52 -15.26 8.52
CA TYR A 385 -0.65 -16.06 8.15
C TYR A 385 -0.44 -17.56 8.42
N LEU A 386 0.39 -17.91 9.42
CA LEU A 386 0.70 -19.31 9.75
C LEU A 386 -0.55 -20.13 10.08
N ASP A 387 -1.60 -19.49 10.59
CA ASP A 387 -2.89 -20.09 10.89
C ASP A 387 -3.63 -20.63 9.66
N LEU A 388 -3.26 -20.17 8.45
CA LEU A 388 -3.84 -20.65 7.19
C LEU A 388 -3.15 -21.92 6.66
N PHE A 389 -1.99 -22.29 7.21
CA PHE A 389 -1.20 -23.41 6.69
C PHE A 389 -1.11 -24.51 7.75
N THR A 390 -1.61 -25.69 7.41
CA THR A 390 -1.27 -26.90 8.15
C THR A 390 0.10 -27.37 7.65
N GLY A 391 1.04 -27.60 8.57
CA GLY A 391 2.36 -28.14 8.23
C GLY A 391 2.29 -29.48 7.47
N PRO A 392 3.40 -29.93 6.87
CA PRO A 392 3.46 -31.19 6.13
C PRO A 392 3.12 -32.41 6.99
#